data_AF-A0AAD4FU42-F1
#
_entry.id   AF-A0AAD4FU42-F1
#
_cell.length_a   1.000
_cell.length_b   1.000
_cell.length_c   1.000
_cell.angle_alpha   90.00
_cell.angle_beta   90.00
_cell.angle_gamma   90.00
#
_symmetry.space_group_name_H-M   'P 1'
#
loop_
_entity.id
_entity.type
_entity.pdbx_description
1 polymer ?
#
loop_
_entity_poly.entity_id
_entity_poly.type
_entity_poly.pdbx_seq_one_letter_code
_entity_poly.pdbx_strand_id
1 'polypeptide(L)'
;MTNNSRGIALIQVLIITAVLMLLAIFIQQSIKQQIQVVSSINEKLSLRLVLENAEAEVFKALLSSNRYQDTTSSNPVVRNWNFYGKPFSVDITTVKLQDVSGLINLNYINRTFLERFLALEIDEPKRTTQLIDAILDWKDADDLRRLNGAEKSDYKEGIIPSNDYMQHVKELDAILEHVNVRFKSERVYNELTVERLAGFNPLNAPSRVLAAFLQDESRLTQVIAARNNGGLNRFRFFELTGIEQDEYVTFGTSRYLRLELRASKNGVVLTKQIELKVSPRTRDTPIIISKIAWY
;
A
#
# COMPACT_ATOMS: atom_id res chain seq x y z
N MET A 1 6.63 83.88 13.16
CA MET A 1 5.60 82.89 12.79
C MET A 1 6.20 81.94 11.76
N THR A 2 7.01 80.96 12.16
CA THR A 2 7.76 80.12 11.22
C THR A 2 8.09 78.76 11.84
N ASN A 3 7.92 77.69 11.04
CA ASN A 3 8.52 76.34 11.13
C ASN A 3 7.77 75.14 11.77
N ASN A 4 6.49 75.20 12.16
CA ASN A 4 5.81 73.98 12.66
C ASN A 4 5.18 73.09 11.57
N SER A 5 4.93 73.60 10.37
CA SER A 5 4.24 72.85 9.29
C SER A 5 5.18 72.04 8.39
N ARG A 6 6.49 72.31 8.40
CA ARG A 6 7.48 71.59 7.57
C ARG A 6 7.90 70.23 8.16
N GLY A 7 7.89 70.08 9.48
CA GLY A 7 8.18 68.80 10.14
C GLY A 7 7.06 67.77 9.98
N ILE A 8 5.80 68.21 10.08
CA ILE A 8 4.62 67.34 9.93
C ILE A 8 4.46 66.85 8.49
N ALA A 9 4.68 67.72 7.49
CA ALA A 9 4.61 67.33 6.08
C ALA A 9 5.66 66.27 5.72
N LEU A 10 6.88 66.36 6.25
CA LEU A 10 7.93 65.37 6.04
C LEU A 10 7.55 64.01 6.66
N ILE A 11 7.04 64.01 7.89
CA ILE A 11 6.57 62.80 8.57
C ILE A 11 5.41 62.16 7.80
N GLN A 12 4.46 62.95 7.31
CA GLN A 12 3.32 62.47 6.55
C GLN A 12 3.75 61.84 5.22
N VAL A 13 4.69 62.46 4.48
CA VAL A 13 5.25 61.89 3.27
C VAL A 13 5.97 60.58 3.58
N LEU A 14 6.74 60.51 4.66
CA LEU A 14 7.44 59.29 5.07
C LEU A 14 6.50 58.16 5.48
N ILE A 15 5.38 58.49 6.13
CA ILE A 15 4.34 57.49 6.46
C ILE A 15 3.66 57.00 5.17
N ILE A 16 3.31 57.89 4.24
CA ILE A 16 2.68 57.50 2.97
C ILE A 16 3.63 56.62 2.15
N THR A 17 4.92 56.96 2.05
CA THR A 17 5.89 56.13 1.33
C THR A 17 6.11 54.78 2.02
N ALA A 18 6.15 54.74 3.35
CA ALA A 18 6.24 53.49 4.10
C ALA A 18 5.02 52.59 3.86
N VAL A 19 3.81 53.14 3.86
CA VAL A 19 2.57 52.40 3.57
C VAL A 19 2.56 51.88 2.13
N LEU A 20 2.96 52.71 1.15
CA LEU A 20 3.05 52.29 -0.25
C LEU A 20 4.10 51.18 -0.44
N MET A 21 5.23 51.24 0.27
CA MET A 21 6.26 50.21 0.21
C MET A 21 5.75 48.89 0.82
N LEU A 22 5.07 48.93 1.97
CA LEU A 22 4.45 47.75 2.56
C LEU A 22 3.41 47.12 1.62
N LEU A 23 2.58 47.94 0.97
CA LEU A 23 1.61 47.47 -0.03
C LEU A 23 2.32 46.82 -1.23
N ALA A 24 3.38 47.44 -1.74
CA ALA A 24 4.16 46.90 -2.85
C ALA A 24 4.80 45.54 -2.49
N ILE A 25 5.39 45.43 -1.30
CA ILE A 25 5.95 44.17 -0.79
C ILE A 25 4.87 43.10 -0.67
N PHE A 26 3.71 43.45 -0.11
CA PHE A 26 2.58 42.53 0.02
C PHE A 26 2.10 42.01 -1.35
N ILE A 27 1.91 42.90 -2.33
CA ILE A 27 1.52 42.53 -3.70
C ILE A 27 2.59 41.62 -4.33
N GLN A 28 3.87 41.95 -4.19
CA GLN A 28 4.95 41.13 -4.72
C GLN A 28 4.97 39.73 -4.11
N GLN A 29 4.77 39.61 -2.80
CA GLN A 29 4.66 38.32 -2.12
C GLN A 29 3.45 37.54 -2.62
N SER A 30 2.29 38.19 -2.76
CA SER A 30 1.07 37.58 -3.29
C SER A 30 1.24 37.04 -4.71
N ILE A 31 1.86 37.81 -5.60
CA ILE A 31 2.16 37.37 -6.98
C ILE A 31 3.10 36.16 -6.97
N LYS A 32 4.18 36.19 -6.17
CA LYS A 32 5.11 35.05 -6.06
C LYS A 32 4.40 33.77 -5.58
N GLN A 33 3.52 33.88 -4.60
CA GLN A 33 2.72 32.76 -4.11
C GLN A 33 1.77 32.22 -5.19
N GLN A 34 1.08 33.10 -5.92
CA GLN A 34 0.19 32.69 -7.01
C GLN A 34 0.96 31.96 -8.12
N ILE A 35 2.13 32.45 -8.51
CA ILE A 35 3.00 31.78 -9.51
C ILE A 35 3.42 30.39 -9.01
N GLN A 36 3.83 30.26 -7.75
CA GLN A 36 4.20 28.97 -7.17
C GLN A 36 3.03 27.98 -7.19
N VAL A 37 1.84 28.40 -6.76
CA VAL A 37 0.63 27.56 -6.79
C VAL A 37 0.30 27.11 -8.22
N VAL A 38 0.32 28.03 -9.19
CA VAL A 38 0.07 27.71 -10.60
C VAL A 38 1.11 26.72 -11.14
N SER A 39 2.39 26.92 -10.82
CA SER A 39 3.46 26.01 -11.21
C SER A 39 3.23 24.60 -10.65
N SER A 40 2.91 24.49 -9.36
CA SER A 40 2.64 23.20 -8.72
C SER A 40 1.40 22.50 -9.27
N ILE A 41 0.35 23.24 -9.66
CA ILE A 41 -0.82 22.68 -10.33
C ILE A 41 -0.41 22.11 -11.70
N ASN A 42 0.32 22.87 -12.50
CA ASN A 42 0.79 22.41 -13.82
C ASN A 42 1.70 21.18 -13.70
N GLU A 43 2.59 21.16 -12.70
CA GLU A 43 3.44 20.01 -12.41
C GLU A 43 2.62 18.79 -11.99
N LYS A 44 1.63 18.95 -11.11
CA LYS A 44 0.74 17.85 -10.70
C LYS A 44 -0.05 17.27 -11.87
N LEU A 45 -0.55 18.12 -12.77
CA LEU A 45 -1.22 17.67 -14.00
C LEU A 45 -0.26 16.92 -14.93
N SER A 46 0.96 17.43 -15.11
CA SER A 46 2.00 16.74 -15.88
C SER A 46 2.36 15.39 -15.28
N LEU A 47 2.54 15.30 -13.95
CA LEU A 47 2.80 14.03 -13.26
C LEU A 47 1.63 13.07 -13.39
N ARG A 48 0.38 13.55 -13.37
CA ARG A 48 -0.78 12.68 -13.58
C ARG A 48 -0.73 11.99 -14.94
N LEU A 49 -0.42 12.73 -16.02
CA LEU A 49 -0.27 12.14 -17.35
C LEU A 49 0.85 11.09 -17.41
N VAL A 50 1.97 11.37 -16.73
CA VAL A 50 3.09 10.42 -16.60
C VAL A 50 2.64 9.13 -15.89
N LEU A 51 1.89 9.24 -14.79
CA LEU A 51 1.37 8.07 -14.07
C LEU A 51 0.36 7.27 -14.90
N GLU A 52 -0.56 7.94 -15.61
CA GLU A 52 -1.53 7.26 -16.47
C GLU A 52 -0.83 6.55 -17.65
N ASN A 53 0.24 7.12 -18.21
CA ASN A 53 1.04 6.45 -19.24
C ASN A 53 1.75 5.20 -18.69
N ALA A 54 2.40 5.32 -17.52
CA ALA A 54 3.04 4.17 -16.87
C ALA A 54 2.02 3.08 -16.51
N GLU A 55 0.82 3.45 -16.08
CA GLU A 55 -0.28 2.51 -15.84
C GLU A 55 -0.66 1.75 -17.11
N ALA A 56 -0.83 2.46 -18.23
CA ALA A 56 -1.17 1.83 -19.51
C ALA A 56 -0.08 0.84 -19.97
N GLU A 57 1.20 1.16 -19.77
CA GLU A 57 2.31 0.24 -20.05
C GLU A 57 2.28 -1.01 -19.17
N VAL A 58 2.01 -0.84 -17.87
CA VAL A 58 1.87 -1.95 -16.92
C VAL A 58 0.66 -2.83 -17.29
N PHE A 59 -0.48 -2.22 -17.62
CA PHE A 59 -1.68 -2.96 -18.02
C PHE A 59 -1.45 -3.74 -19.31
N LYS A 60 -0.83 -3.11 -20.31
CA LYS A 60 -0.45 -3.79 -21.54
C LYS A 60 0.41 -5.01 -21.25
N ALA A 61 1.44 -4.87 -20.42
CA ALA A 61 2.29 -5.99 -20.02
C ALA A 61 1.51 -7.10 -19.29
N LEU A 62 0.63 -6.73 -18.35
CA LEU A 62 -0.22 -7.68 -17.60
C LEU A 62 -1.19 -8.46 -18.48
N LEU A 63 -1.62 -7.87 -19.61
CA LEU A 63 -2.53 -8.49 -20.57
C LEU A 63 -1.81 -9.30 -21.65
N SER A 64 -0.59 -8.89 -22.03
CA SER A 64 0.15 -9.52 -23.13
C SER A 64 1.15 -10.59 -22.70
N SER A 65 1.50 -10.66 -21.41
CA SER A 65 2.62 -11.47 -20.93
C SER A 65 2.24 -12.28 -19.70
N ASN A 66 2.91 -13.42 -19.52
CA ASN A 66 2.76 -14.23 -18.33
C ASN A 66 3.32 -13.48 -17.11
N ARG A 67 2.67 -13.59 -15.95
CA ARG A 67 3.02 -12.86 -14.72
C ARG A 67 4.20 -13.48 -13.97
N TYR A 68 5.34 -13.60 -14.64
CA TYR A 68 6.65 -13.90 -14.07
C TYR A 68 7.69 -12.97 -14.72
N GLN A 69 8.79 -12.73 -14.02
CA GLN A 69 9.87 -11.91 -14.57
C GLN A 69 10.56 -12.65 -15.72
N ASP A 70 10.62 -12.01 -16.89
CA ASP A 70 11.36 -12.50 -18.04
C ASP A 70 12.39 -11.45 -18.44
N THR A 71 13.62 -11.66 -17.98
CA THR A 71 14.76 -10.76 -18.21
C THR A 71 15.16 -10.64 -19.69
N THR A 72 14.71 -11.57 -20.54
CA THR A 72 14.98 -11.58 -21.97
C THR A 72 13.90 -10.87 -22.81
N SER A 73 12.78 -10.48 -22.18
CA SER A 73 11.67 -9.83 -22.86
C SER A 73 12.08 -8.50 -23.51
N SER A 74 11.51 -8.19 -24.68
CA SER A 74 11.68 -6.86 -25.29
C SER A 74 10.92 -5.76 -24.53
N ASN A 75 9.89 -6.11 -23.76
CA ASN A 75 9.10 -5.18 -22.96
C ASN A 75 9.86 -4.84 -21.65
N PRO A 76 10.24 -3.56 -21.41
CA PRO A 76 10.97 -3.16 -20.21
C PRO A 76 10.21 -3.43 -18.91
N VAL A 77 8.87 -3.33 -18.93
CA VAL A 77 8.05 -3.66 -17.76
C VAL A 77 8.22 -5.13 -17.40
N VAL A 78 8.12 -6.03 -18.39
CA VAL A 78 8.23 -7.49 -18.17
C VAL A 78 9.63 -7.91 -17.71
N ARG A 79 10.67 -7.22 -18.18
CA ARG A 79 12.05 -7.46 -17.73
C ARG A 79 12.25 -7.11 -16.26
N ASN A 80 11.61 -6.04 -15.79
CA ASN A 80 11.92 -5.42 -14.49
C ASN A 80 10.88 -5.69 -13.42
N TRP A 81 9.65 -6.07 -13.80
CA TRP A 81 8.57 -6.28 -12.85
C TRP A 81 8.87 -7.43 -11.90
N ASN A 82 8.19 -7.36 -10.77
CA ASN A 82 8.08 -8.43 -9.80
C ASN A 82 6.72 -8.30 -9.12
N PHE A 83 6.34 -9.31 -8.36
CA PHE A 83 5.03 -9.36 -7.72
C PHE A 83 5.12 -9.44 -6.19
N TYR A 84 6.27 -9.06 -5.61
CA TYR A 84 6.52 -9.04 -4.16
C TYR A 84 6.75 -7.61 -3.63
N GLY A 85 6.25 -6.60 -4.35
CA GLY A 85 6.23 -5.21 -3.88
C GLY A 85 7.56 -4.48 -3.96
N LYS A 86 8.60 -5.05 -4.61
CA LYS A 86 9.87 -4.35 -4.82
C LYS A 86 9.69 -3.32 -5.93
N PRO A 87 10.04 -2.04 -5.69
CA PRO A 87 9.88 -1.01 -6.72
C PRO A 87 10.82 -1.24 -7.92
N PHE A 88 10.32 -0.91 -9.10
CA PHE A 88 11.06 -0.83 -10.36
C PHE A 88 10.64 0.42 -11.14
N SER A 89 11.44 0.83 -12.13
CA SER A 89 11.16 2.06 -12.88
C SER A 89 10.50 1.78 -14.23
N VAL A 90 9.52 2.61 -14.58
CA VAL A 90 8.92 2.75 -15.91
C VAL A 90 9.02 4.22 -16.28
N ASP A 91 9.97 4.56 -17.15
CA ASP A 91 10.41 5.94 -17.40
C ASP A 91 10.77 6.65 -16.07
N ILE A 92 10.13 7.79 -15.75
CA ILE A 92 10.34 8.52 -14.49
C ILE A 92 9.42 8.03 -13.35
N THR A 93 8.57 7.04 -13.61
CA THR A 93 7.62 6.50 -12.63
C THR A 93 8.22 5.33 -11.88
N THR A 94 8.19 5.40 -10.55
CA THR A 94 8.42 4.24 -9.68
C THR A 94 7.15 3.42 -9.60
N VAL A 95 7.23 2.15 -9.99
CA VAL A 95 6.13 1.18 -10.01
C VAL A 95 6.38 0.13 -8.95
N LYS A 96 5.35 -0.21 -8.16
CA LYS A 96 5.34 -1.42 -7.33
C LYS A 96 4.12 -2.27 -7.68
N LEU A 97 4.38 -3.55 -7.90
CA LEU A 97 3.38 -4.57 -8.09
C LEU A 97 3.48 -5.58 -6.95
N GLN A 98 2.36 -5.80 -6.26
CA GLN A 98 2.24 -6.79 -5.21
C GLN A 98 1.12 -7.75 -5.56
N ASP A 99 1.42 -9.03 -5.68
CA ASP A 99 0.40 -10.06 -5.78
C ASP A 99 -0.24 -10.27 -4.42
N VAL A 100 -1.57 -10.15 -4.39
CA VAL A 100 -2.37 -10.24 -3.18
C VAL A 100 -2.27 -11.64 -2.56
N SER A 101 -1.96 -12.68 -3.33
CA SER A 101 -1.71 -14.02 -2.76
C SER A 101 -0.42 -14.12 -1.94
N GLY A 102 0.52 -13.18 -2.09
CA GLY A 102 1.68 -13.07 -1.20
C GLY A 102 1.40 -12.39 0.13
N LEU A 103 0.15 -11.97 0.38
CA LEU A 103 -0.26 -11.26 1.59
C LEU A 103 -1.00 -12.18 2.56
N ILE A 104 -1.15 -11.71 3.80
CA ILE A 104 -1.84 -12.44 4.86
C ILE A 104 -3.33 -12.29 4.69
N ASN A 105 -4.01 -13.40 4.45
CA ASN A 105 -5.44 -13.42 4.25
C ASN A 105 -6.17 -13.59 5.60
N LEU A 106 -6.90 -12.57 6.05
CA LEU A 106 -7.63 -12.62 7.32
C LEU A 106 -8.78 -13.64 7.32
N ASN A 107 -9.29 -13.98 6.14
CA ASN A 107 -10.39 -14.93 5.98
C ASN A 107 -9.90 -16.39 5.96
N TYR A 108 -8.74 -16.64 5.34
CA TYR A 108 -8.23 -17.97 5.04
C TYR A 108 -6.71 -18.04 5.27
N ILE A 109 -6.30 -18.17 6.53
CA ILE A 109 -4.90 -18.39 6.86
C ILE A 109 -4.76 -19.31 8.07
N ASN A 110 -3.67 -20.07 8.08
CA ASN A 110 -3.31 -20.88 9.23
C ASN A 110 -3.13 -20.00 10.47
N ARG A 111 -3.79 -20.36 11.58
CA ARG A 111 -3.75 -19.64 12.86
C ARG A 111 -2.31 -19.37 13.32
N THR A 112 -1.45 -20.38 13.28
CA THR A 112 -0.06 -20.27 13.75
C THR A 112 0.76 -19.34 12.84
N PHE A 113 0.45 -19.26 11.55
CA PHE A 113 1.09 -18.27 10.68
C PHE A 113 0.63 -16.85 11.01
N LEU A 114 -0.68 -16.63 11.19
CA LEU A 114 -1.23 -15.33 11.59
C LEU A 114 -0.67 -14.87 12.94
N GLU A 115 -0.60 -15.77 13.92
CA GLU A 115 -0.02 -15.50 15.25
C GLU A 115 1.41 -15.01 15.16
N ARG A 116 2.24 -15.71 14.39
CA ARG A 116 3.65 -15.34 14.20
C ARG A 116 3.82 -14.00 13.53
N PHE A 117 2.98 -13.68 12.55
CA PHE A 117 3.00 -12.37 11.93
C PHE A 117 2.55 -11.27 12.90
N LEU A 118 1.41 -11.44 13.57
CA LEU A 118 0.87 -10.43 14.49
C LEU A 118 1.80 -10.19 15.68
N ALA A 119 2.55 -11.21 16.14
CA ALA A 119 3.58 -11.05 17.16
C ALA A 119 4.75 -10.13 16.74
N LEU A 120 4.99 -9.94 15.43
CA LEU A 120 5.96 -8.94 14.95
C LEU A 120 5.40 -7.51 15.10
N GLU A 121 4.09 -7.36 15.05
CA GLU A 121 3.39 -6.07 15.02
C GLU A 121 2.85 -5.63 16.39
N ILE A 122 2.81 -6.55 17.36
CA ILE A 122 2.23 -6.38 18.68
C ILE A 122 3.17 -7.00 19.72
N ASP A 123 3.69 -6.19 20.66
CA ASP A 123 4.61 -6.64 21.73
C ASP A 123 3.86 -7.16 22.98
N GLU A 124 2.71 -7.81 22.79
CA GLU A 124 1.83 -8.23 23.88
C GLU A 124 1.22 -9.62 23.58
N PRO A 125 1.88 -10.73 23.95
CA PRO A 125 1.45 -12.08 23.56
C PRO A 125 0.00 -12.44 23.92
N LYS A 126 -0.47 -11.97 25.08
CA LYS A 126 -1.87 -12.14 25.50
C LYS A 126 -2.84 -11.40 24.58
N ARG A 127 -2.52 -10.17 24.20
CA ARG A 127 -3.34 -9.38 23.27
C ARG A 127 -3.28 -9.91 21.86
N THR A 128 -2.14 -10.46 21.42
CA THR A 128 -2.03 -11.16 20.14
C THR A 128 -2.98 -12.36 20.10
N THR A 129 -3.04 -13.14 21.19
CA THR A 129 -3.98 -14.27 21.29
C THR A 129 -5.44 -13.81 21.28
N GLN A 130 -5.77 -12.77 22.05
CA GLN A 130 -7.11 -12.15 22.05
C GLN A 130 -7.51 -11.65 20.67
N LEU A 131 -6.61 -10.94 19.98
CA LEU A 131 -6.85 -10.42 18.64
C LEU A 131 -7.15 -11.53 17.64
N ILE A 132 -6.42 -12.65 17.71
CA ILE A 132 -6.66 -13.78 16.83
C ILE A 132 -8.01 -14.42 17.12
N ASP A 133 -8.32 -14.70 18.39
CA ASP A 133 -9.61 -15.28 18.76
C ASP A 133 -10.77 -14.35 18.33
N ALA A 134 -10.64 -13.03 18.51
CA ALA A 134 -11.64 -12.06 18.07
C ALA A 134 -11.74 -11.94 16.54
N ILE A 135 -10.65 -12.08 15.78
CA ILE A 135 -10.69 -12.18 14.31
C ILE A 135 -11.43 -13.45 13.86
N LEU A 136 -11.28 -14.54 14.60
CA LEU A 136 -11.97 -15.79 14.30
C LEU A 136 -13.47 -15.69 14.62
N ASP A 137 -13.85 -15.11 15.76
CA ASP A 137 -15.25 -14.84 16.16
C ASP A 137 -15.89 -13.81 15.22
N TRP A 138 -15.11 -12.89 14.64
CA TRP A 138 -15.68 -11.90 13.71
C TRP A 138 -16.30 -12.52 12.45
N LYS A 139 -15.86 -13.73 12.07
CA LYS A 139 -16.10 -14.31 10.75
C LYS A 139 -16.77 -15.68 10.76
N ASP A 140 -16.97 -16.32 11.90
CA ASP A 140 -17.72 -17.56 11.98
C ASP A 140 -19.23 -17.29 12.06
N ALA A 141 -20.02 -18.31 11.76
CA ALA A 141 -21.44 -18.16 11.51
C ALA A 141 -22.30 -18.21 12.79
N ASP A 142 -21.70 -18.57 13.92
CA ASP A 142 -22.36 -18.67 15.22
C ASP A 142 -22.02 -17.46 16.09
N ASP A 143 -22.71 -17.34 17.22
CA ASP A 143 -22.47 -16.27 18.22
C ASP A 143 -21.73 -16.85 19.46
N LEU A 144 -20.94 -17.92 19.29
CA LEU A 144 -20.22 -18.57 20.39
C LEU A 144 -18.83 -17.98 20.56
N ARG A 145 -18.73 -17.08 21.53
CA ARG A 145 -17.47 -16.45 21.92
C ARG A 145 -16.39 -17.48 22.30
N ARG A 146 -15.21 -17.41 21.66
CA ARG A 146 -14.01 -18.15 22.07
C ARG A 146 -13.47 -17.66 23.41
N LEU A 147 -12.53 -18.41 24.00
CA LEU A 147 -11.98 -18.11 25.34
C LEU A 147 -11.51 -16.65 25.49
N ASN A 148 -10.84 -16.11 24.47
CA ASN A 148 -10.36 -14.73 24.45
C ASN A 148 -10.96 -13.92 23.28
N GLY A 149 -12.02 -14.44 22.67
CA GLY A 149 -12.66 -13.83 21.51
C GLY A 149 -13.69 -12.78 21.90
N ALA A 150 -14.45 -12.32 20.91
CA ALA A 150 -15.40 -11.23 21.06
C ALA A 150 -16.53 -11.36 20.05
N GLU A 151 -17.76 -11.28 20.56
CA GLU A 151 -19.00 -11.37 19.80
C GLU A 151 -19.71 -10.02 19.73
N LYS A 152 -20.84 -9.98 19.02
CA LYS A 152 -21.66 -8.75 18.87
C LYS A 152 -21.88 -7.98 20.19
N SER A 153 -22.09 -8.67 21.30
CA SER A 153 -22.30 -8.03 22.62
C SER A 153 -21.06 -7.37 23.23
N ASP A 154 -19.87 -7.74 22.76
CA ASP A 154 -18.59 -7.25 23.27
C ASP A 154 -18.12 -5.97 22.55
N TYR A 155 -18.65 -5.70 21.34
CA TYR A 155 -18.34 -4.51 20.57
C TYR A 155 -19.21 -3.30 20.94
N LYS A 156 -18.77 -2.10 20.53
CA LYS A 156 -19.54 -0.87 20.72
C LYS A 156 -20.88 -0.93 19.99
N GLU A 157 -21.86 -0.20 20.51
CA GLU A 157 -23.18 -0.09 19.89
C GLU A 157 -23.07 0.32 18.41
N GLY A 158 -23.77 -0.41 17.54
CA GLY A 158 -23.74 -0.21 16.09
C GLY A 158 -22.64 -0.98 15.34
N ILE A 159 -21.67 -1.57 16.05
CA ILE A 159 -20.70 -2.50 15.46
C ILE A 159 -21.30 -3.90 15.48
N ILE A 160 -21.35 -4.53 14.31
CA ILE A 160 -21.88 -5.88 14.13
C ILE A 160 -20.79 -6.68 13.42
N PRO A 161 -20.29 -7.77 14.03
CA PRO A 161 -19.41 -8.70 13.35
C PRO A 161 -20.03 -9.22 12.05
N SER A 162 -19.19 -9.57 11.09
CA SER A 162 -19.68 -9.99 9.78
C SER A 162 -20.43 -11.34 9.85
N ASN A 163 -20.11 -12.18 10.84
CA ASN A 163 -20.54 -13.58 10.97
C ASN A 163 -20.40 -14.38 9.65
N ASP A 164 -19.44 -13.94 8.83
CA ASP A 164 -19.04 -14.41 7.52
C ASP A 164 -17.67 -13.78 7.23
N TYR A 165 -17.09 -14.08 6.08
CA TYR A 165 -15.85 -13.48 5.62
C TYR A 165 -15.85 -11.95 5.73
N MET A 166 -14.76 -11.40 6.27
CA MET A 166 -14.49 -9.97 6.23
C MET A 166 -14.52 -9.48 4.79
N GLN A 167 -15.18 -8.36 4.55
CA GLN A 167 -15.33 -7.70 3.25
C GLN A 167 -14.27 -6.61 3.06
N HIS A 168 -13.77 -6.03 4.15
CA HIS A 168 -12.71 -5.03 4.13
C HIS A 168 -11.71 -5.25 5.27
N VAL A 169 -10.42 -5.05 4.99
CA VAL A 169 -9.34 -5.09 6.00
C VAL A 169 -9.59 -4.07 7.15
N LYS A 170 -10.42 -3.04 6.93
CA LYS A 170 -10.72 -1.99 7.93
C LYS A 170 -11.69 -2.46 9.01
N GLU A 171 -12.38 -3.58 8.80
CA GLU A 171 -13.17 -4.22 9.87
C GLU A 171 -12.28 -4.59 11.07
N LEU A 172 -11.00 -4.84 10.83
CA LEU A 172 -10.01 -5.07 11.87
C LEU A 172 -9.89 -3.90 12.86
N ASP A 173 -10.22 -2.67 12.47
CA ASP A 173 -10.13 -1.49 13.34
C ASP A 173 -11.05 -1.62 14.57
N ALA A 174 -12.25 -2.19 14.38
CA ALA A 174 -13.19 -2.44 15.47
C ALA A 174 -12.66 -3.49 16.46
N ILE A 175 -11.99 -4.52 15.93
CA ILE A 175 -11.38 -5.59 16.72
C ILE A 175 -10.17 -5.08 17.50
N LEU A 176 -9.30 -4.29 16.86
CA LEU A 176 -8.16 -3.65 17.49
C LEU A 176 -8.60 -2.70 18.61
N GLU A 177 -9.67 -1.94 18.40
CA GLU A 177 -10.26 -1.07 19.41
C GLU A 177 -10.81 -1.87 20.59
N HIS A 178 -11.54 -2.96 20.33
CA HIS A 178 -12.07 -3.84 21.38
C HIS A 178 -10.96 -4.48 22.22
N VAL A 179 -9.94 -5.05 21.58
CA VAL A 179 -8.78 -5.68 22.24
C VAL A 179 -7.83 -4.64 22.88
N ASN A 180 -8.06 -3.35 22.62
CA ASN A 180 -7.25 -2.23 23.07
C ASN A 180 -5.76 -2.38 22.67
N VAL A 181 -5.52 -2.74 21.41
CA VAL A 181 -4.18 -2.92 20.85
C VAL A 181 -4.01 -2.11 19.57
N ARG A 182 -2.77 -1.73 19.25
CA ARG A 182 -2.43 -1.04 18.00
C ARG A 182 -1.23 -1.69 17.37
N PHE A 183 -1.20 -1.72 16.04
CA PHE A 183 0.00 -2.12 15.33
C PHE A 183 1.12 -1.09 15.53
N LYS A 184 2.37 -1.57 15.57
CA LYS A 184 3.56 -0.72 15.55
C LYS A 184 3.62 0.21 14.34
N SER A 185 2.97 -0.16 13.22
CA SER A 185 2.99 0.61 11.98
C SER A 185 1.74 0.36 11.14
N GLU A 186 1.19 1.42 10.55
CA GLU A 186 0.11 1.37 9.56
C GLU A 186 0.45 0.55 8.31
N ARG A 187 1.74 0.27 8.05
CA ARG A 187 2.16 -0.56 6.91
C ARG A 187 1.58 -1.97 6.95
N VAL A 188 1.16 -2.44 8.13
CA VAL A 188 0.55 -3.77 8.32
C VAL A 188 -0.66 -3.95 7.41
N TYR A 189 -1.51 -2.92 7.26
CA TYR A 189 -2.68 -2.99 6.38
C TYR A 189 -2.32 -3.29 4.92
N ASN A 190 -1.12 -2.89 4.46
CA ASN A 190 -0.64 -3.20 3.11
C ASN A 190 -0.16 -4.65 2.94
N GLU A 191 0.06 -5.36 4.05
CA GLU A 191 0.48 -6.76 4.10
C GLU A 191 -0.70 -7.72 4.38
N LEU A 192 -1.90 -7.18 4.57
CA LEU A 192 -3.14 -7.91 4.81
C LEU A 192 -4.06 -7.89 3.58
N THR A 193 -4.90 -8.91 3.48
CA THR A 193 -5.96 -9.01 2.47
C THR A 193 -7.16 -9.78 3.02
N VAL A 194 -8.31 -9.57 2.38
CA VAL A 194 -9.56 -10.31 2.62
C VAL A 194 -10.06 -10.99 1.34
N GLU A 195 -9.31 -10.86 0.22
CA GLU A 195 -9.68 -11.40 -1.08
C GLU A 195 -9.82 -12.93 -1.06
N ARG A 196 -10.68 -13.46 -1.93
CA ARG A 196 -10.80 -14.92 -2.12
C ARG A 196 -9.70 -15.43 -3.04
N LEU A 197 -8.72 -16.12 -2.47
CA LEU A 197 -7.50 -16.58 -3.13
C LEU A 197 -7.43 -18.11 -3.06
N ALA A 198 -6.66 -18.72 -3.96
CA ALA A 198 -6.46 -20.16 -3.97
C ALA A 198 -5.51 -20.66 -2.87
N GLY A 199 -4.71 -19.76 -2.29
CA GLY A 199 -3.70 -20.05 -1.28
C GLY A 199 -2.71 -18.89 -1.14
N PHE A 200 -1.84 -18.99 -0.15
CA PHE A 200 -0.72 -18.10 0.09
C PHE A 200 0.44 -18.40 -0.87
N ASN A 201 1.04 -17.37 -1.47
CA ASN A 201 2.15 -17.48 -2.40
C ASN A 201 3.46 -16.94 -1.79
N PRO A 202 4.35 -17.81 -1.28
CA PRO A 202 5.59 -17.36 -0.64
C PRO A 202 6.61 -16.78 -1.63
N LEU A 203 6.52 -17.08 -2.93
CA LEU A 203 7.42 -16.47 -3.92
C LEU A 203 7.18 -14.97 -4.04
N ASN A 204 5.90 -14.58 -3.92
CA ASN A 204 5.42 -13.22 -4.07
C ASN A 204 5.19 -12.51 -2.72
N ALA A 205 5.52 -13.16 -1.60
CA ALA A 205 5.34 -12.58 -0.28
C ALA A 205 6.39 -11.47 0.01
N PRO A 206 5.97 -10.32 0.58
CA PRO A 206 6.89 -9.34 1.15
C PRO A 206 7.83 -9.99 2.15
N SER A 207 9.06 -9.50 2.28
CA SER A 207 10.10 -10.15 3.11
C SER A 207 9.68 -10.37 4.57
N ARG A 208 8.87 -9.47 5.14
CA ARG A 208 8.36 -9.58 6.51
C ARG A 208 7.33 -10.70 6.66
N VAL A 209 6.37 -10.76 5.74
CA VAL A 209 5.37 -11.83 5.67
C VAL A 209 6.06 -13.17 5.44
N LEU A 210 7.05 -13.20 4.54
CA LEU A 210 7.85 -14.40 4.28
C LEU A 210 8.68 -14.83 5.51
N ALA A 211 9.21 -13.89 6.29
CA ALA A 211 9.93 -14.19 7.52
C ALA A 211 9.03 -14.88 8.55
N ALA A 212 7.81 -14.35 8.75
CA ALA A 212 6.81 -14.96 9.63
C ALA A 212 6.35 -16.35 9.14
N PHE A 213 6.34 -16.58 7.83
CA PHE A 213 6.00 -17.87 7.23
C PHE A 213 7.11 -18.91 7.44
N LEU A 214 8.36 -18.58 7.09
CA LEU A 214 9.48 -19.52 7.09
C LEU A 214 10.04 -19.80 8.49
N GLN A 215 10.14 -18.78 9.35
CA GLN A 215 10.76 -18.85 10.69
C GLN A 215 12.17 -19.45 10.71
N ASP A 216 12.90 -19.27 9.62
CA ASP A 216 14.26 -19.70 9.49
C ASP A 216 14.99 -18.58 8.75
N GLU A 217 15.81 -17.83 9.49
CA GLU A 217 16.55 -16.69 8.96
C GLU A 217 17.54 -17.09 7.86
N SER A 218 18.11 -18.31 7.96
CA SER A 218 19.03 -18.84 6.95
C SER A 218 18.28 -19.11 5.65
N ARG A 219 17.15 -19.83 5.71
CA ARG A 219 16.29 -20.09 4.55
C ARG A 219 15.73 -18.80 3.97
N LEU A 220 15.28 -17.87 4.80
CA LEU A 220 14.79 -16.56 4.38
C LEU A 220 15.86 -15.82 3.57
N THR A 221 17.10 -15.77 4.08
CA THR A 221 18.22 -15.12 3.41
C THR A 221 18.51 -15.76 2.06
N GLN A 222 18.52 -17.09 2.00
CA GLN A 222 18.74 -17.84 0.74
C GLN A 222 17.62 -17.61 -0.28
N VAL A 223 16.36 -17.60 0.17
CA VAL A 223 15.20 -17.33 -0.69
C VAL A 223 15.23 -15.90 -1.22
N ILE A 224 15.52 -14.91 -0.37
CA ILE A 224 15.64 -13.50 -0.78
C ILE A 224 16.81 -13.32 -1.76
N ALA A 225 17.94 -13.98 -1.53
CA ALA A 225 19.09 -13.94 -2.45
C ALA A 225 18.72 -14.53 -3.81
N ALA A 226 18.08 -15.71 -3.85
CA ALA A 226 17.60 -16.31 -5.08
C ALA A 226 16.58 -15.41 -5.80
N ARG A 227 15.69 -14.75 -5.05
CA ARG A 227 14.69 -13.80 -5.57
C ARG A 227 15.36 -12.58 -6.22
N ASN A 228 16.34 -11.98 -5.55
CA ASN A 228 17.04 -10.80 -6.05
C ASN A 228 17.88 -11.09 -7.31
N ASN A 229 18.35 -12.33 -7.45
CA ASN A 229 19.11 -12.77 -8.62
C ASN A 229 18.22 -13.26 -9.78
N GLY A 230 16.88 -13.17 -9.65
CA GLY A 230 15.93 -13.62 -10.67
C GLY A 230 15.83 -15.15 -10.82
N GLY A 231 16.44 -15.92 -9.91
CA GLY A 231 16.51 -17.39 -9.97
C GLY A 231 15.46 -18.10 -9.12
N LEU A 232 14.61 -17.38 -8.38
CA LEU A 232 13.61 -18.00 -7.53
C LEU A 232 12.39 -18.47 -8.34
N ASN A 233 12.18 -19.78 -8.34
CA ASN A 233 10.99 -20.44 -8.88
C ASN A 233 10.49 -21.51 -7.88
N ARG A 234 9.38 -22.19 -8.19
CA ARG A 234 8.80 -23.23 -7.32
C ARG A 234 9.83 -24.30 -6.92
N PHE A 235 10.58 -24.83 -7.89
CA PHE A 235 11.55 -25.90 -7.63
C PHE A 235 12.68 -25.40 -6.72
N ARG A 236 13.26 -24.23 -7.03
CA ARG A 236 14.30 -23.63 -6.21
C ARG A 236 13.82 -23.29 -4.80
N PHE A 237 12.57 -22.84 -4.65
CA PHE A 237 11.99 -22.59 -3.34
C PHE A 237 11.85 -23.87 -2.52
N PHE A 238 11.40 -24.96 -3.14
CA PHE A 238 11.35 -26.27 -2.51
C PHE A 238 12.74 -26.75 -2.08
N GLU A 239 13.76 -26.66 -2.94
CA GLU A 239 15.15 -27.03 -2.58
C GLU A 239 15.67 -26.29 -1.34
N LEU A 240 15.31 -25.01 -1.22
CA LEU A 240 15.77 -24.16 -0.12
C LEU A 240 14.97 -24.35 1.18
N THR A 241 13.70 -24.75 1.09
CA THR A 241 12.76 -24.69 2.24
C THR A 241 12.12 -26.02 2.61
N GLY A 242 12.07 -26.98 1.68
CA GLY A 242 11.29 -28.21 1.79
C GLY A 242 9.77 -28.03 1.68
N ILE A 243 9.30 -26.81 1.38
CA ILE A 243 7.87 -26.50 1.31
C ILE A 243 7.33 -26.76 -0.10
N GLU A 244 6.32 -27.62 -0.19
CA GLU A 244 5.64 -27.97 -1.44
C GLU A 244 4.33 -27.20 -1.63
N GLN A 245 3.69 -27.42 -2.78
CA GLN A 245 2.37 -26.90 -3.05
C GLN A 245 1.35 -27.80 -2.35
N ASP A 246 0.44 -27.21 -1.60
CA ASP A 246 -0.66 -27.90 -0.94
C ASP A 246 -1.97 -27.09 -1.07
N GLU A 247 -2.95 -27.36 -0.21
CA GLU A 247 -4.22 -26.63 -0.20
C GLU A 247 -4.12 -25.18 0.31
N TYR A 248 -3.06 -24.84 1.05
CA TYR A 248 -2.83 -23.50 1.62
C TYR A 248 -1.71 -22.74 0.90
N VAL A 249 -0.79 -23.42 0.23
CA VAL A 249 0.39 -22.84 -0.42
C VAL A 249 0.28 -23.00 -1.94
N THR A 250 0.38 -21.89 -2.65
CA THR A 250 0.41 -21.83 -4.12
C THR A 250 1.66 -21.13 -4.62
N PHE A 251 2.07 -21.40 -5.86
CA PHE A 251 3.26 -20.79 -6.47
C PHE A 251 2.93 -19.94 -7.71
N GLY A 252 1.66 -19.90 -8.11
CA GLY A 252 1.21 -19.12 -9.26
C GLY A 252 0.88 -17.69 -8.87
N THR A 253 1.37 -16.71 -9.64
CA THR A 253 0.97 -15.31 -9.47
C THR A 253 -0.53 -15.16 -9.70
N SER A 254 -1.25 -14.68 -8.68
CA SER A 254 -2.71 -14.60 -8.72
C SER A 254 -3.20 -13.55 -9.74
N ARG A 255 -4.52 -13.49 -9.92
CA ARG A 255 -5.17 -12.43 -10.70
C ARG A 255 -5.36 -11.14 -9.92
N TYR A 256 -5.18 -11.15 -8.60
CA TYR A 256 -5.41 -10.00 -7.73
C TYR A 256 -4.07 -9.32 -7.44
N LEU A 257 -3.94 -8.06 -7.86
CA LEU A 257 -2.70 -7.29 -7.73
C LEU A 257 -2.99 -5.94 -7.08
N ARG A 258 -2.05 -5.45 -6.27
CA ARG A 258 -1.95 -4.05 -5.86
C ARG A 258 -0.89 -3.37 -6.72
N LEU A 259 -1.27 -2.26 -7.35
CA LEU A 259 -0.39 -1.42 -8.14
C LEU A 259 -0.24 -0.06 -7.44
N GLU A 260 1.00 0.32 -7.17
CA GLU A 260 1.37 1.67 -6.73
C GLU A 260 2.27 2.31 -7.80
N LEU A 261 1.91 3.52 -8.21
CA LEU A 261 2.65 4.33 -9.16
C LEU A 261 3.02 5.63 -8.48
N ARG A 262 4.30 5.99 -8.48
CA ARG A 262 4.80 7.22 -7.85
C ARG A 262 5.75 7.95 -8.79
N ALA A 263 5.52 9.23 -9.00
CA ALA A 263 6.40 10.10 -9.76
C ALA A 263 6.62 11.42 -9.01
N SER A 264 7.75 12.06 -9.26
CA SER A 264 8.07 13.35 -8.67
C SER A 264 8.77 14.27 -9.67
N LYS A 265 8.50 15.57 -9.56
CA LYS A 265 9.13 16.61 -10.36
C LYS A 265 9.12 17.92 -9.58
N ASN A 266 10.27 18.60 -9.49
CA ASN A 266 10.41 19.90 -8.83
C ASN A 266 9.86 19.97 -7.39
N GLY A 267 9.96 18.87 -6.63
CA GLY A 267 9.43 18.78 -5.27
C GLY A 267 7.95 18.42 -5.16
N VAL A 268 7.19 18.47 -6.26
CA VAL A 268 5.83 17.89 -6.33
C VAL A 268 5.96 16.38 -6.47
N VAL A 269 5.23 15.65 -5.63
CA VAL A 269 5.12 14.19 -5.68
C VAL A 269 3.65 13.84 -5.92
N LEU A 270 3.40 12.86 -6.77
CA LEU A 270 2.08 12.29 -6.97
C LEU A 270 2.18 10.77 -6.87
N THR A 271 1.27 10.17 -6.10
CA THR A 271 1.15 8.71 -5.97
C THR A 271 -0.26 8.28 -6.33
N LYS A 272 -0.39 7.22 -7.14
CA LYS A 272 -1.64 6.53 -7.45
C LYS A 272 -1.55 5.11 -6.92
N GLN A 273 -2.54 4.66 -6.16
CA GLN A 273 -2.68 3.27 -5.74
C GLN A 273 -4.00 2.71 -6.26
N ILE A 274 -3.96 1.49 -6.79
CA ILE A 274 -5.13 0.77 -7.30
C ILE A 274 -5.05 -0.73 -6.99
N GLU A 275 -6.22 -1.34 -6.77
CA GLU A 275 -6.37 -2.80 -6.74
C GLU A 275 -6.91 -3.28 -8.09
N LEU A 276 -6.36 -4.40 -8.56
CA LEU A 276 -6.60 -4.95 -9.88
C LEU A 276 -7.04 -6.40 -9.79
N LYS A 277 -8.04 -6.76 -10.58
CA LYS A 277 -8.33 -8.16 -10.94
C LYS A 277 -8.09 -8.35 -12.44
N VAL A 278 -7.01 -9.04 -12.76
CA VAL A 278 -6.50 -9.23 -14.13
C VAL A 278 -6.90 -10.60 -14.66
N SER A 279 -7.72 -10.63 -15.71
CA SER A 279 -8.24 -11.85 -16.32
C SER A 279 -8.03 -11.82 -17.85
N PRO A 280 -6.79 -11.98 -18.37
CA PRO A 280 -6.45 -11.68 -19.76
C PRO A 280 -7.20 -12.53 -20.81
N ARG A 281 -7.77 -13.66 -20.40
CA ARG A 281 -8.49 -14.60 -21.26
C ARG A 281 -10.01 -14.39 -21.29
N THR A 282 -10.54 -13.43 -20.53
CA THR A 282 -11.97 -13.11 -20.56
C THR A 282 -12.30 -12.31 -21.81
N ARG A 283 -13.53 -12.46 -22.34
CA ARG A 283 -13.98 -11.70 -23.51
C ARG A 283 -14.38 -10.28 -23.15
N ASP A 284 -14.98 -10.07 -21.98
CA ASP A 284 -15.70 -8.83 -21.69
C ASP A 284 -14.96 -7.92 -20.68
N THR A 285 -14.29 -8.51 -19.68
CA THR A 285 -13.68 -7.77 -18.56
C THR A 285 -12.26 -8.25 -18.26
N PRO A 286 -11.26 -7.86 -19.07
CA PRO A 286 -9.89 -8.33 -18.90
C PRO A 286 -9.19 -7.70 -17.68
N ILE A 287 -9.63 -6.50 -17.25
CA ILE A 287 -9.16 -5.83 -16.04
C ILE A 287 -10.37 -5.24 -15.32
N ILE A 288 -10.47 -5.50 -14.01
CA ILE A 288 -11.34 -4.75 -13.10
C ILE A 288 -10.43 -3.93 -12.18
N ILE A 289 -10.73 -2.63 -12.05
CA ILE A 289 -9.99 -1.70 -11.19
C ILE A 289 -10.89 -1.33 -10.01
N SER A 290 -10.33 -1.37 -8.80
CA SER A 290 -11.01 -1.00 -7.56
C SER A 290 -10.07 -0.22 -6.64
N LYS A 291 -10.65 0.39 -5.58
CA LYS A 291 -9.92 1.12 -4.51
C LYS A 291 -8.87 2.12 -5.02
N ILE A 292 -9.27 2.96 -5.98
CA ILE A 292 -8.40 3.99 -6.54
C ILE A 292 -8.18 5.09 -5.51
N ALA A 293 -6.92 5.32 -5.14
CA ALA A 293 -6.50 6.39 -4.24
C ALA A 293 -5.39 7.23 -4.86
N TRP A 294 -5.45 8.54 -4.65
CA TRP A 294 -4.43 9.51 -5.07
C TRP A 294 -3.90 10.24 -3.85
N TYR A 295 -2.58 10.33 -3.73
CA TYR A 295 -1.86 11.03 -2.66
C TYR A 295 -0.90 12.05 -3.25
#